data_AF-A0A6N3Z451-F1
#
_entry.id   AF-A0A6N3Z451-F1
#
_cell.length_a   1.000
_cell.length_b   1.000
_cell.length_c   1.000
_cell.angle_alpha   90.00
_cell.angle_beta   90.00
_cell.angle_gamma   90.00
#
_symmetry.space_group_name_H-M   'P 1'
#
loop_
_entity.id
_entity.type
_entity.pdbx_description
1 polymer ?
#
loop_
_entity_poly.entity_id
_entity_poly.type
_entity_poly.pdbx_seq_one_letter_code
_entity_poly.pdbx_strand_id
1 'polypeptide(L)'
;MTKLIHSMVRVHDLPASIKFYRDALELEIVNQYRFDDFSLTYLANSETGFEIELTHNHDQHDPYIHGNGYGHIAVSVDCIHTTHKRLNTYGINTSDIKSFDHEGVLLATFFFVTDPDGYKIEFIQRAGRYL
;
A
#
# COMPACT_ATOMS: atom_id res chain seq x y z
N MET A 1 -18.22 -15.32 13.29
CA MET A 1 -17.90 -13.90 13.02
C MET A 1 -16.80 -13.88 11.97
N THR A 2 -16.86 -12.96 11.02
CA THR A 2 -15.87 -12.83 9.93
C THR A 2 -14.80 -11.79 10.31
N LYS A 3 -13.56 -11.96 9.80
CA LYS A 3 -12.42 -11.05 10.02
C LYS A 3 -11.75 -10.77 8.67
N LEU A 4 -11.46 -9.50 8.38
CA LEU A 4 -10.64 -9.11 7.25
C LEU A 4 -9.16 -9.39 7.57
N ILE A 5 -8.43 -10.01 6.64
CA ILE A 5 -7.07 -10.50 6.90
C ILE A 5 -6.04 -10.03 5.87
N HIS A 6 -6.43 -9.78 4.62
CA HIS A 6 -5.51 -9.27 3.62
C HIS A 6 -6.23 -8.51 2.50
N SER A 7 -5.44 -7.73 1.76
CA SER A 7 -5.80 -7.23 0.43
C SER A 7 -4.87 -7.88 -0.58
N MET A 8 -5.43 -8.44 -1.65
CA MET A 8 -4.66 -9.06 -2.72
C MET A 8 -4.57 -8.11 -3.91
N VAL A 9 -3.35 -7.91 -4.41
CA VAL A 9 -3.08 -7.22 -5.68
C VAL A 9 -2.24 -8.12 -6.58
N ARG A 10 -2.45 -7.99 -7.89
CA ARG A 10 -1.60 -8.65 -8.87
C ARG A 10 -0.46 -7.72 -9.25
N VAL A 11 0.76 -8.26 -9.23
CA VAL A 11 1.98 -7.51 -9.55
C VAL A 11 2.70 -8.14 -10.73
N HIS A 12 3.28 -7.29 -11.57
CA HIS A 12 4.04 -7.69 -12.76
C HIS A 12 5.50 -8.01 -12.43
N ASP A 13 6.14 -7.21 -11.58
CA ASP A 13 7.52 -7.42 -11.11
C ASP A 13 7.53 -7.63 -9.60
N LEU A 14 7.59 -8.90 -9.18
CA LEU A 14 7.54 -9.26 -7.75
C LEU A 14 8.70 -8.64 -6.93
N PRO A 15 9.98 -8.72 -7.34
CA PRO A 15 11.07 -8.03 -6.65
C PRO A 15 10.86 -6.52 -6.51
N ALA A 16 10.40 -5.82 -7.56
CA ALA A 16 10.14 -4.39 -7.50
C ALA A 16 9.03 -4.06 -6.51
N SER A 17 7.95 -4.84 -6.50
CA SER A 17 6.84 -4.66 -5.59
C SER A 17 7.24 -4.96 -4.14
N ILE A 18 7.97 -6.04 -3.86
CA ILE A 18 8.50 -6.32 -2.51
C ILE A 18 9.34 -5.15 -2.00
N LYS A 19 10.26 -4.63 -2.84
CA LYS A 19 11.09 -3.47 -2.47
C LYS A 19 10.22 -2.25 -2.18
N PHE A 20 9.24 -1.96 -3.03
CA PHE A 20 8.33 -0.84 -2.84
C PHE A 20 7.57 -0.94 -1.53
N TYR A 21 6.92 -2.07 -1.24
CA TYR A 21 6.13 -2.24 -0.01
C TYR A 21 6.99 -2.21 1.25
N ARG A 22 8.23 -2.71 1.19
CA ARG A 22 9.22 -2.55 2.26
C ARG A 22 9.58 -1.08 2.49
N ASP A 23 9.99 -0.36 1.45
CA ASP A 23 10.47 1.01 1.60
C ASP A 23 9.33 1.99 1.92
N ALA A 24 8.15 1.79 1.34
CA ALA A 24 7.00 2.64 1.52
C ALA A 24 6.30 2.41 2.86
N LEU A 25 5.94 1.16 3.13
CA LEU A 25 5.05 0.75 4.22
C LEU A 25 5.75 0.00 5.34
N GLU A 26 7.07 -0.20 5.24
CA GLU A 26 7.87 -0.92 6.24
C GLU A 26 7.34 -2.34 6.46
N LEU A 27 6.82 -2.96 5.39
CA LEU A 27 6.34 -4.34 5.40
C LEU A 27 7.46 -5.31 5.02
N GLU A 28 7.50 -6.45 5.70
CA GLU A 28 8.42 -7.54 5.42
C GLU A 28 7.66 -8.80 4.99
N ILE A 29 8.37 -9.70 4.30
CA ILE A 29 7.80 -10.99 3.90
C ILE A 29 7.56 -11.82 5.15
N VAL A 30 6.29 -12.17 5.38
CA VAL A 30 5.90 -13.10 6.44
C VAL A 30 5.64 -14.51 5.92
N ASN A 31 5.29 -14.64 4.64
CA ASN A 31 5.13 -15.94 4.01
C ASN A 31 5.26 -15.86 2.48
N GLN A 32 5.69 -16.96 1.86
CA GLN A 32 5.79 -17.04 0.41
C GLN A 32 5.55 -18.47 -0.07
N TYR A 33 4.74 -18.59 -1.11
CA TYR A 33 4.41 -19.86 -1.75
C TYR A 33 4.65 -19.75 -3.26
N ARG A 34 5.31 -20.75 -3.83
CA ARG A 34 5.58 -20.85 -5.26
C ARG A 34 4.83 -22.05 -5.82
N PHE A 35 4.05 -21.80 -6.86
CA PHE A 35 3.38 -22.80 -7.69
C PHE A 35 4.05 -22.86 -9.06
N ASP A 36 3.52 -23.69 -9.97
CA ASP A 36 4.10 -23.84 -11.31
C ASP A 36 3.91 -22.55 -12.14
N ASP A 37 2.73 -21.96 -12.06
CA ASP A 37 2.23 -20.86 -12.89
C ASP A 37 2.19 -19.49 -12.17
N PHE A 38 2.19 -19.47 -10.84
CA PHE A 38 2.21 -18.23 -10.06
C PHE A 38 2.94 -18.36 -8.72
N SER A 39 3.18 -17.22 -8.08
CA SER A 39 3.69 -17.12 -6.71
C SER A 39 2.79 -16.21 -5.88
N LEU A 40 2.63 -16.54 -4.61
CA LEU A 40 1.97 -15.72 -3.59
C LEU A 40 3.02 -15.24 -2.59
N THR A 41 3.07 -13.93 -2.32
CA THR A 41 3.94 -13.35 -1.28
C THR A 41 3.11 -12.49 -0.34
N TYR A 42 3.18 -12.80 0.95
CA TYR A 42 2.45 -12.11 2.00
C TYR A 42 3.39 -11.15 2.73
N LEU A 43 3.00 -9.89 2.82
CA LEU A 43 3.76 -8.81 3.45
C LEU A 43 2.99 -8.23 4.64
N ALA A 44 3.67 -8.06 5.78
CA ALA A 44 3.08 -7.49 6.99
C ALA A 44 4.13 -6.78 7.86
N ASN A 45 3.67 -6.07 8.90
CA ASN A 45 4.50 -5.54 9.98
C ASN A 45 3.80 -5.77 11.33
N SER A 46 4.42 -5.32 12.43
CA SER A 46 3.87 -5.51 13.79
C SER A 46 2.71 -4.59 14.15
N GLU A 47 2.39 -3.58 13.33
CA GLU A 47 1.35 -2.58 13.63
C GLU A 47 -0.06 -3.10 13.30
N THR A 48 -0.19 -4.15 12.49
CA THR A 48 -1.49 -4.64 12.02
C THR A 48 -1.52 -6.16 11.87
N GLY A 49 -2.71 -6.74 12.06
CA GLY A 49 -2.98 -8.15 11.73
C GLY A 49 -3.50 -8.35 10.31
N PHE A 50 -3.31 -7.36 9.43
CA PHE A 50 -3.75 -7.34 8.04
C PHE A 50 -2.53 -7.39 7.10
N GLU A 51 -2.62 -8.15 6.02
CA GLU A 51 -1.50 -8.39 5.11
C GLU A 51 -1.74 -7.80 3.71
N ILE A 52 -0.66 -7.53 2.99
CA ILE A 52 -0.69 -7.36 1.55
C ILE A 52 -0.28 -8.68 0.90
N GLU A 53 -1.19 -9.27 0.14
CA GLU A 53 -0.92 -10.45 -0.68
C GLU A 53 -0.56 -10.00 -2.10
N LEU A 54 0.67 -10.27 -2.52
CA LEU A 54 1.13 -10.08 -3.89
C LEU A 54 0.97 -11.39 -4.66
N THR A 55 0.18 -11.36 -5.72
CA THR A 55 0.09 -12.46 -6.69
C THR A 55 0.88 -12.12 -7.94
N HIS A 56 1.87 -12.94 -8.25
CA HIS A 56 2.73 -12.79 -9.42
C HIS A 56 2.57 -14.01 -10.34
N ASN A 57 1.95 -13.81 -11.51
CA ASN A 57 1.79 -14.86 -12.52
C ASN A 57 3.03 -14.91 -13.40
N HIS A 58 3.65 -16.09 -13.56
CA HIS A 58 4.95 -16.25 -14.22
C HIS A 58 4.94 -15.92 -15.72
N ASP A 59 3.79 -16.15 -16.38
CA ASP A 59 3.62 -15.92 -17.82
C ASP A 59 2.93 -14.57 -18.13
N GLN A 60 2.73 -13.71 -17.14
CA GLN A 60 2.15 -12.39 -17.36
C GLN A 60 3.20 -11.44 -17.93
N HIS A 61 3.18 -11.22 -19.24
CA HIS A 61 4.14 -10.33 -19.90
C HIS A 61 3.69 -8.86 -19.94
N ASP A 62 2.39 -8.61 -19.96
CA ASP A 62 1.83 -7.25 -20.02
C ASP A 62 1.44 -6.73 -18.63
N PRO A 63 1.49 -5.40 -18.38
CA PRO A 63 0.94 -4.82 -17.15
C PRO A 63 -0.56 -5.12 -16.96
N TYR A 64 -1.01 -5.23 -15.72
CA TYR A 64 -2.43 -5.42 -15.42
C TYR A 64 -3.24 -4.16 -15.76
N ILE A 65 -4.43 -4.35 -16.33
CA ILE A 65 -5.33 -3.23 -16.67
C ILE A 65 -6.17 -2.86 -15.46
N HIS A 66 -6.07 -1.60 -15.03
CA HIS A 66 -6.86 -1.08 -13.93
C HIS A 66 -8.24 -0.62 -14.41
N GLY A 67 -9.28 -1.06 -13.70
CA GLY A 67 -10.62 -0.48 -13.81
C GLY A 67 -10.74 0.81 -13.01
N ASN A 68 -11.92 1.43 -13.02
CA ASN A 68 -12.22 2.64 -12.25
C ASN A 68 -12.95 2.37 -10.92
N GLY A 69 -13.15 1.10 -10.56
CA GLY A 69 -13.84 0.69 -9.33
C GLY A 69 -12.93 0.52 -8.11
N TYR A 70 -11.64 0.24 -8.30
CA TYR A 70 -10.69 0.16 -7.20
C TYR A 70 -10.24 1.56 -6.77
N GLY A 71 -10.38 1.85 -5.48
CA GLY A 71 -9.95 3.12 -4.89
C GLY A 71 -8.49 3.07 -4.44
N HIS A 72 -8.25 2.48 -3.28
CA HIS A 72 -6.94 2.33 -2.64
C HIS A 72 -7.08 1.47 -1.38
N ILE A 73 -5.94 1.05 -0.84
CA ILE A 73 -5.79 0.74 0.59
C ILE A 73 -5.29 1.98 1.33
N ALA A 74 -5.47 2.04 2.64
CA ALA A 74 -5.00 3.15 3.46
C ALA A 74 -4.14 2.66 4.63
N VAL A 75 -3.14 3.46 4.99
CA VAL A 75 -2.30 3.29 6.18
C VAL A 75 -2.33 4.59 6.99
N SER A 76 -2.24 4.47 8.32
CA SER A 76 -2.11 5.62 9.20
C SER A 76 -0.65 5.79 9.66
N VAL A 77 -0.20 7.04 9.80
CA VAL A 77 1.17 7.38 10.21
C VAL A 77 1.17 8.43 11.32
N ASP A 78 2.17 8.35 12.21
CA ASP A 78 2.29 9.27 13.35
C ASP A 78 2.59 10.70 12.93
N CYS A 79 3.39 10.89 11.87
CA CYS A 79 3.72 12.21 11.36
C CYS A 79 3.75 12.19 9.83
N ILE A 80 2.74 12.80 9.22
CA ILE A 80 2.58 12.79 7.77
C ILE A 80 3.70 13.54 7.05
N HIS A 81 4.18 14.66 7.59
CA HIS A 81 5.27 15.43 6.98
C HIS A 81 6.61 14.70 7.01
N THR A 82 6.93 14.05 8.13
CA THR A 82 8.14 13.22 8.25
C THR A 82 8.08 12.04 7.29
N THR A 83 6.93 11.36 7.22
CA THR A 83 6.75 10.23 6.30
C THR A 83 6.84 10.65 4.85
N HIS A 84 6.15 11.73 4.47
CA HIS A 84 6.19 12.30 3.12
C HIS A 84 7.63 12.61 2.69
N LYS A 85 8.41 13.27 3.56
CA LYS A 85 9.82 13.54 3.31
C LYS A 85 10.65 12.25 3.16
N ARG A 86 10.47 11.27 4.04
CA ARG A 86 11.17 9.96 4.01
C ARG A 86 10.95 9.25 2.67
N LEU A 87 9.70 9.18 2.20
CA LEU A 87 9.37 8.52 0.94
C LEU A 87 10.01 9.20 -0.26
N ASN A 88 9.98 10.53 -0.31
CA ASN A 88 10.66 11.28 -1.36
C ASN A 88 12.17 11.05 -1.35
N THR A 89 12.81 10.88 -0.18
CA THR A 89 14.25 10.55 -0.11
C THR A 89 14.57 9.14 -0.62
N TYR A 90 13.60 8.22 -0.62
CA TYR A 90 13.74 6.89 -1.24
C TYR A 90 13.40 6.88 -2.74
N GLY A 91 13.12 8.05 -3.33
CA GLY A 91 12.73 8.16 -4.73
C GLY A 91 11.30 7.69 -5.01
N ILE A 92 10.47 7.54 -3.98
CA ILE A 92 9.05 7.20 -4.12
C ILE A 92 8.26 8.48 -4.36
N ASN A 93 7.60 8.56 -5.51
CA ASN A 93 6.79 9.71 -5.88
C ASN A 93 5.51 9.77 -5.02
N THR A 94 5.36 10.86 -4.27
CA THR A 94 4.18 11.17 -3.46
C THR A 94 3.37 12.29 -4.10
N SER A 95 2.04 12.27 -3.97
CA SER A 95 1.26 13.49 -4.20
C SER A 95 1.56 14.56 -3.14
N ASP A 96 1.09 15.78 -3.38
CA ASP A 96 1.05 16.81 -2.34
C ASP A 96 0.20 16.35 -1.15
N ILE A 97 0.58 16.81 0.04
CA ILE A 97 -0.21 16.65 1.25
C ILE A 97 -1.45 17.53 1.14
N LYS A 98 -2.61 16.94 1.42
CA LYS A 98 -3.91 17.61 1.41
C LYS A 98 -4.57 17.47 2.77
N SER A 99 -5.35 18.47 3.15
CA SER A 99 -6.28 18.39 4.28
C SER A 99 -7.70 18.43 3.76
N PHE A 100 -8.57 17.65 4.39
CA PHE A 100 -9.98 17.54 4.06
C PHE A 100 -10.81 17.80 5.30
N ASP A 101 -11.58 18.87 5.27
CA ASP A 101 -12.49 19.27 6.33
C ASP A 101 -13.93 18.87 5.98
N HIS A 102 -14.68 18.42 6.97
CA HIS A 102 -16.11 18.18 6.85
C HIS A 102 -16.83 18.97 7.94
N GLU A 103 -17.72 19.88 7.54
CA GLU A 103 -18.50 20.72 8.46
C GLU A 103 -17.63 21.53 9.45
N GLY A 104 -16.45 21.99 9.00
CA GLY A 104 -15.53 22.75 9.83
C GLY A 104 -14.67 21.92 10.79
N VAL A 105 -14.77 20.58 10.72
CA VAL A 105 -13.92 19.65 11.46
C VAL A 105 -12.91 19.03 10.49
N LEU A 106 -11.62 19.06 10.86
CA LEU A 106 -10.58 18.36 10.13
C LEU A 106 -10.87 16.86 10.14
N LEU A 107 -11.23 16.32 8.97
CA LEU A 107 -11.56 14.92 8.81
C LEU A 107 -10.30 14.09 8.57
N ALA A 108 -9.41 14.53 7.68
CA ALA A 108 -8.16 13.85 7.38
C ALA A 108 -7.10 14.80 6.83
N THR A 109 -5.84 14.54 7.14
CA THR A 109 -4.68 15.05 6.40
C THR A 109 -4.00 13.85 5.77
N PHE A 110 -3.82 13.86 4.46
CA PHE A 110 -3.37 12.68 3.71
C PHE A 110 -2.53 13.02 2.47
N PHE A 111 -1.84 12.04 1.92
CA PHE A 111 -1.28 12.04 0.57
C PHE A 111 -1.38 10.64 -0.05
N PHE A 112 -1.15 10.53 -1.35
CA PHE A 112 -1.13 9.26 -2.06
C PHE A 112 0.27 8.90 -2.56
N VAL A 113 0.55 7.60 -2.56
CA VAL A 113 1.58 7.00 -3.40
C VAL A 113 0.93 6.01 -4.36
N THR A 114 1.64 5.70 -5.43
CA THR A 114 1.26 4.67 -6.39
C THR A 114 2.36 3.63 -6.41
N ASP A 115 2.01 2.36 -6.25
CA ASP A 115 2.96 1.25 -6.36
C ASP A 115 3.41 1.03 -7.82
N PRO A 116 4.38 0.13 -8.07
CA PRO A 116 4.92 -0.10 -9.42
C PRO A 116 3.87 -0.49 -10.47
N ASP A 117 2.77 -1.12 -10.04
CA ASP A 117 1.70 -1.63 -10.90
C ASP A 117 0.53 -0.63 -11.05
N GLY A 118 0.53 0.48 -10.32
CA GLY A 118 -0.50 1.51 -10.43
C GLY A 118 -1.53 1.53 -9.31
N TYR A 119 -1.38 0.69 -8.28
CA TYR A 119 -2.30 0.67 -7.13
C TYR A 119 -2.01 1.85 -6.21
N LYS A 120 -3.05 2.61 -5.92
CA LYS A 120 -2.96 3.76 -5.01
C LYS A 120 -2.98 3.29 -3.56
N ILE A 121 -2.19 3.95 -2.73
CA ILE A 121 -2.13 3.77 -1.28
C ILE A 121 -2.25 5.15 -0.64
N GLU A 122 -3.22 5.30 0.25
CA GLU A 122 -3.45 6.53 1.01
C GLU A 122 -2.65 6.49 2.32
N PHE A 123 -1.83 7.52 2.56
CA PHE A 123 -1.18 7.74 3.83
C PHE A 123 -1.95 8.82 4.59
N ILE A 124 -2.46 8.47 5.77
CA ILE A 124 -3.31 9.36 6.58
C ILE A 124 -2.60 9.68 7.90
N GLN A 125 -2.62 10.94 8.31
CA GLN A 125 -2.20 11.35 9.64
C GLN A 125 -3.07 10.68 10.71
N ARG A 126 -2.46 9.98 11.69
CA ARG A 126 -3.15 9.44 12.86
C ARG A 126 -3.84 10.59 13.62
N ALA A 127 -5.17 10.58 13.59
CA ALA A 127 -6.06 11.51 14.29
C ALA A 127 -7.51 10.98 14.24
N GLY A 128 -8.32 11.34 15.23
CA GLY A 128 -9.75 11.00 15.26
C GLY A 128 -10.00 9.49 15.20
N ARG A 129 -10.60 9.00 14.11
CA ARG A 129 -10.90 7.56 13.93
C ARG A 129 -9.72 6.75 13.34
N TYR A 130 -8.62 7.40 12.99
CA TYR A 130 -7.45 6.77 12.34
C TYR A 130 -6.29 6.50 13.31
N LEU A 131 -6.60 6.45 14.61
CA LEU A 131 -5.66 6.08 15.67
C LEU A 131 -5.39 4.57 15.67
#